data_AF-A0A954ALR2-F1
#
_entry.id   AF-A0A954ALR2-F1
#
_cell.length_a   1.000
_cell.length_b   1.000
_cell.length_c   1.000
_cell.angle_alpha   90.00
_cell.angle_beta   90.00
_cell.angle_gamma   90.00
#
_symmetry.space_group_name_H-M   'P 1'
#
loop_
_entity.id
_entity.type
_entity.pdbx_description
1 polymer ?
#
loop_
_entity_poly.entity_id
_entity_poly.type
_entity_poly.pdbx_seq_one_letter_code
_entity_poly.pdbx_strand_id
1 'polypeptide(L)'
;MKAPWTPRVAWVLVIASFAFSLARIPHATWGKRLAQVREFEQLGAAGYHLGRTWPDELRIVEWIEANTPSDAVVLWRGTWQGPIEHVVASIGDRLLFDADVAGGIPGSETQLLGRPVARGSFEGKTGRVVLIATRESLSMEIVP
;
A
#
# COMPACT_ATOMS: atom_id res chain seq x y z
N MET A 1 -38.73 42.63 -17.10
CA MET A 1 -39.14 41.42 -17.84
C MET A 1 -38.75 40.19 -17.02
N LYS A 2 -39.70 39.49 -16.39
CA LYS A 2 -39.44 38.23 -15.68
C LYS A 2 -39.66 37.09 -16.67
N ALA A 3 -38.61 36.36 -17.03
CA ALA A 3 -38.74 35.25 -17.96
C ALA A 3 -39.65 34.16 -17.35
N PRO A 4 -40.73 33.72 -18.03
CA PRO A 4 -41.70 32.78 -17.49
C PRO A 4 -41.18 31.34 -17.66
N TRP A 5 -40.04 31.04 -17.05
CA TRP A 5 -39.60 29.65 -16.95
C TRP A 5 -40.48 28.99 -15.91
N THR A 6 -41.56 28.35 -16.37
CA THR A 6 -42.38 27.52 -15.50
C THR A 6 -41.46 26.46 -14.86
N PRO A 7 -41.62 26.15 -13.57
CA PRO A 7 -40.75 25.21 -12.85
C PRO A 7 -40.64 23.84 -13.55
N ARG A 8 -41.62 23.48 -14.37
CA ARG A 8 -41.60 22.31 -15.25
C ARG A 8 -40.44 22.33 -16.25
N VAL A 9 -40.17 23.45 -16.91
CA VAL A 9 -39.09 23.57 -17.89
C VAL A 9 -37.73 23.45 -17.21
N ALA A 10 -37.57 24.05 -16.03
CA ALA A 10 -36.36 23.90 -15.23
C ALA A 10 -36.11 22.43 -14.86
N TRP A 11 -37.14 21.71 -14.42
CA TRP A 11 -37.04 20.27 -14.12
C TRP A 11 -36.66 19.42 -15.33
N VAL A 12 -37.26 19.69 -16.49
CA VAL A 12 -36.91 18.98 -17.73
C VAL A 12 -35.44 19.19 -18.10
N LEU A 13 -34.93 20.42 -17.98
CA LEU A 13 -33.51 20.71 -18.25
C LEU A 13 -32.58 20.01 -17.24
N VAL A 14 -32.95 19.97 -15.96
CA VAL A 14 -32.17 19.25 -14.94
C VAL A 14 -32.12 17.75 -15.26
N ILE A 15 -33.27 17.14 -15.54
CA ILE A 15 -33.36 15.72 -15.87
C ILE A 15 -32.58 15.40 -17.14
N ALA A 16 -32.74 16.20 -18.20
CA ALA A 16 -32.01 16.03 -19.45
C ALA A 16 -30.49 16.14 -19.24
N SER A 17 -30.05 17.10 -18.42
CA SER A 17 -28.63 17.28 -18.08
C SER A 17 -28.08 16.10 -17.28
N PHE A 18 -28.88 15.55 -16.37
CA PHE A 18 -28.53 14.38 -15.58
C PHE A 18 -28.44 13.12 -16.45
N ALA A 19 -29.43 12.91 -17.32
CA ALA A 19 -29.46 11.80 -18.27
C ALA A 19 -28.27 11.86 -19.25
N PHE A 20 -27.94 13.05 -19.75
CA PHE A 20 -26.78 13.25 -20.62
C PHE A 20 -25.45 12.99 -19.88
N SER A 21 -25.35 13.40 -18.62
CA SER A 21 -24.17 13.14 -17.79
C SER A 21 -24.01 11.64 -17.51
N LEU A 22 -25.09 10.94 -17.18
CA LEU A 22 -25.11 9.49 -16.98
C LEU A 22 -24.78 8.73 -18.28
N ALA A 23 -25.34 9.14 -19.42
CA ALA A 23 -25.06 8.53 -20.72
C ALA A 23 -23.60 8.72 -21.17
N ARG A 24 -22.92 9.74 -20.66
CA ARG A 24 -21.48 9.97 -20.89
C ARG A 24 -20.57 9.19 -19.96
N ILE A 25 -21.09 8.52 -18.92
CA ILE A 25 -20.26 7.63 -18.10
C ILE A 25 -19.86 6.45 -18.98
N PRO A 26 -18.59 6.28 -19.34
CA PRO A 26 -18.20 5.20 -20.22
C PRO A 26 -18.41 3.90 -19.45
N HIS A 27 -19.36 3.07 -19.88
CA HIS A 27 -19.63 1.76 -19.28
C HIS A 27 -18.35 0.90 -19.18
N ALA A 28 -17.43 1.08 -20.13
CA ALA A 28 -16.11 0.46 -20.12
C ALA A 28 -15.25 0.86 -18.88
N THR A 29 -15.41 2.08 -18.36
CA THR A 29 -14.70 2.54 -17.16
C THR A 29 -15.24 1.85 -15.92
N TRP A 30 -16.56 1.70 -15.79
CA TRP A 30 -17.15 0.98 -14.65
C TRP A 30 -16.72 -0.49 -14.61
N GLY A 31 -16.76 -1.17 -15.75
CA GLY A 31 -16.29 -2.56 -15.86
C GLY A 31 -14.81 -2.71 -15.49
N LYS A 32 -13.95 -1.80 -15.99
CA LYS A 32 -12.51 -1.79 -15.63
C LYS A 32 -12.29 -1.54 -14.14
N ARG A 33 -13.03 -0.61 -13.54
CA ARG A 33 -12.91 -0.32 -12.09
C ARG A 33 -13.38 -1.49 -11.24
N LEU A 34 -14.52 -2.11 -11.56
CA LEU A 34 -14.97 -3.31 -10.88
C LEU A 34 -13.97 -4.47 -11.02
N ALA A 35 -13.37 -4.64 -12.19
CA ALA A 35 -12.33 -5.64 -12.40
C ALA A 35 -11.08 -5.35 -11.53
N GLN A 36 -10.65 -4.09 -11.44
CA GLN A 36 -9.55 -3.69 -10.56
C GLN A 36 -9.86 -3.92 -9.08
N VAL A 37 -11.09 -3.63 -8.64
CA VAL A 37 -11.51 -3.88 -7.24
C VAL A 37 -11.50 -5.38 -6.96
N ARG A 38 -12.08 -6.21 -7.83
CA ARG A 38 -12.05 -7.67 -7.67
C ARG A 38 -10.64 -8.22 -7.67
N GLU A 39 -9.77 -7.70 -8.54
CA GLU A 39 -8.38 -8.11 -8.58
C GLU A 39 -7.65 -7.75 -7.30
N PHE A 40 -7.88 -6.54 -6.76
CA PHE A 40 -7.34 -6.13 -5.47
C PHE A 40 -7.85 -7.01 -4.32
N GLU A 41 -9.15 -7.33 -4.29
CA GLU A 41 -9.74 -8.23 -3.30
C GLU A 41 -9.17 -9.65 -3.35
N GLN A 42 -8.80 -10.13 -4.55
CA GLN A 42 -8.21 -11.46 -4.73
C GLN A 42 -6.72 -11.51 -4.38
N LEU A 43 -5.95 -10.50 -4.77
CA LEU A 43 -4.50 -10.49 -4.62
C LEU A 43 -4.03 -9.86 -3.29
N GLY A 44 -4.88 -9.09 -2.62
CA GLY A 44 -4.48 -8.25 -1.50
C GLY A 44 -3.63 -7.06 -1.94
N ALA A 45 -3.28 -6.19 -0.99
CA ALA A 45 -2.51 -4.97 -1.27
C ALA A 45 -1.11 -5.28 -1.84
N ALA A 46 -0.40 -6.22 -1.20
CA ALA A 46 0.93 -6.64 -1.63
C ALA A 46 0.91 -7.26 -3.03
N GLY A 47 0.01 -8.23 -3.28
CA GLY A 47 -0.08 -8.88 -4.59
C GLY A 47 -0.50 -7.93 -5.71
N TYR A 48 -1.41 -6.99 -5.43
CA TYR A 48 -1.86 -6.01 -6.41
C TYR A 48 -0.76 -4.99 -6.80
N HIS A 49 0.00 -4.50 -5.82
CA HIS A 49 1.00 -3.46 -6.06
C HIS A 49 2.38 -3.99 -6.44
N LEU A 50 2.81 -5.11 -5.85
CA LEU A 50 4.15 -5.67 -6.07
C LEU A 50 4.12 -6.84 -7.06
N GLY A 51 3.10 -7.69 -7.04
CA GLY A 51 3.12 -8.99 -7.73
C GLY A 51 3.33 -8.95 -9.25
N ARG A 52 3.03 -7.83 -9.92
CA ARG A 52 3.25 -7.68 -11.37
C ARG A 52 4.61 -7.10 -11.75
N THR A 53 5.18 -6.25 -10.89
CA THR A 53 6.38 -5.45 -11.21
C THR A 53 7.60 -5.93 -10.44
N TRP A 54 7.39 -6.48 -9.24
CA TRP A 54 8.40 -6.81 -8.24
C TRP A 54 8.03 -8.12 -7.52
N PRO A 55 8.04 -9.26 -8.24
CA PRO A 55 7.60 -10.54 -7.70
C PRO A 55 8.53 -11.08 -6.59
N ASP A 56 9.82 -10.74 -6.61
CA ASP A 56 10.76 -11.14 -5.56
C ASP A 56 10.53 -10.32 -4.28
N GLU A 57 10.19 -9.04 -4.43
CA GLU A 57 9.87 -8.14 -3.33
C GLU A 57 8.52 -8.46 -2.68
N LEU A 58 7.56 -9.00 -3.45
CA LEU A 58 6.32 -9.54 -2.89
C LEU A 58 6.62 -10.61 -1.83
N ARG A 59 7.57 -11.51 -2.08
CA ARG A 59 7.96 -12.56 -1.12
C ARG A 59 8.50 -11.99 0.18
N ILE A 60 9.17 -10.85 0.13
CA ILE A 60 9.67 -10.15 1.33
C ILE A 60 8.50 -9.64 2.17
N VAL A 61 7.51 -9.02 1.53
CA VAL A 61 6.30 -8.53 2.22
C VAL A 61 5.50 -9.69 2.80
N GLU A 62 5.23 -10.75 2.03
CA GLU A 62 4.54 -11.95 2.50
C GLU A 62 5.27 -12.60 3.69
N TRP A 63 6.61 -12.63 3.64
CA TRP A 63 7.41 -13.13 4.75
C TRP A 63 7.24 -12.24 6.00
N ILE A 64 7.30 -10.91 5.87
CA ILE A 64 7.08 -9.99 6.99
C ILE A 64 5.69 -10.23 7.60
N GLU A 65 4.66 -10.32 6.76
CA GLU A 65 3.29 -10.52 7.22
C GLU A 65 3.11 -11.83 7.99
N ALA A 66 3.72 -12.92 7.52
CA ALA A 66 3.62 -14.23 8.13
C ALA A 66 4.50 -14.40 9.39
N ASN A 67 5.61 -13.68 9.50
CA ASN A 67 6.63 -13.93 10.53
C ASN A 67 6.74 -12.84 11.60
N THR A 68 6.00 -11.74 11.47
CA THR A 68 6.10 -10.61 12.42
C THR A 68 4.73 -10.21 12.97
N PRO A 69 4.65 -9.68 14.21
CA PRO A 69 3.39 -9.16 14.76
C PRO A 69 2.77 -8.09 13.86
N SER A 70 1.43 -8.00 13.85
CA SER A 70 0.70 -7.04 13.01
C SER A 70 0.91 -5.58 13.41
N ASP A 71 1.30 -5.31 14.66
CA ASP A 71 1.60 -3.99 15.20
C ASP A 71 3.09 -3.62 15.17
N ALA A 72 3.93 -4.50 14.60
CA ALA A 72 5.38 -4.38 14.65
C ALA A 72 5.93 -3.18 13.86
N VAL A 73 7.13 -2.76 14.24
CA VAL A 73 7.94 -1.80 13.50
C VAL A 73 8.91 -2.55 12.59
N VAL A 74 8.78 -2.34 11.29
CA VAL A 74 9.71 -2.84 10.28
C VAL A 74 10.73 -1.74 10.00
N LEU A 75 12.00 -2.02 10.20
CA LEU A 75 13.06 -1.06 9.91
C LEU A 75 13.37 -1.07 8.43
N TRP A 76 13.71 0.09 7.86
CA TRP A 76 14.22 0.19 6.50
C TRP A 76 15.41 1.16 6.42
N ARG A 77 16.24 1.00 5.40
CA ARG A 77 17.30 1.95 5.05
C ARG A 77 17.47 2.08 3.54
N GLY A 78 18.06 3.17 3.10
CA GLY A 78 18.40 3.40 1.68
C GLY A 78 17.55 4.50 1.06
N THR A 79 17.17 4.34 -0.21
CA THR A 79 16.43 5.36 -0.96
C THR A 79 14.93 5.13 -0.89
N TRP A 80 14.15 6.15 -0.54
CA TRP A 80 12.68 6.13 -0.61
C TRP A 80 12.16 6.29 -2.05
N GLN A 81 12.43 5.31 -2.91
CA GLN A 81 11.97 5.26 -4.30
C GLN A 81 11.78 3.81 -4.72
N GLY A 82 10.85 3.55 -5.66
CA GLY A 82 10.68 2.20 -6.23
C GLY A 82 9.83 1.30 -5.33
N PRO A 83 10.20 0.02 -5.14
CA PRO A 83 9.34 -0.95 -4.44
C PRO A 83 8.96 -0.52 -3.01
N ILE A 84 9.85 0.17 -2.30
CA ILE A 84 9.63 0.59 -0.90
C ILE A 84 8.42 1.52 -0.74
N GLU A 85 8.09 2.32 -1.75
CA GLU A 85 6.91 3.21 -1.74
C GLU A 85 5.61 2.40 -1.68
N HIS A 86 5.63 1.18 -2.23
CA HIS A 86 4.51 0.26 -2.25
C HIS A 86 4.47 -0.65 -1.02
N VAL A 87 5.63 -0.93 -0.40
CA VAL A 87 5.73 -1.72 0.83
C VAL A 87 4.89 -1.11 1.95
N VAL A 88 4.92 0.22 2.11
CA VAL A 88 4.14 0.92 3.16
C VAL A 88 2.65 0.59 3.10
N ALA A 89 2.09 0.55 1.89
CA ALA A 89 0.69 0.21 1.69
C ALA A 89 0.41 -1.29 1.83
N SER A 90 1.45 -2.13 1.79
CA SER A 90 1.35 -3.58 1.66
C SER A 90 1.64 -4.34 2.96
N ILE A 91 2.30 -3.74 3.96
CA ILE A 91 2.65 -4.40 5.23
C ILE A 91 1.56 -4.34 6.31
N GLY A 92 0.38 -3.80 5.97
CA GLY A 92 -0.78 -3.67 6.86
C GLY A 92 -0.58 -2.62 7.96
N ASP A 93 -0.93 -2.97 9.20
CA ASP A 93 -0.87 -2.09 10.39
C ASP A 93 0.54 -1.87 10.96
N ARG A 94 1.54 -2.51 10.32
CA ARG A 94 2.95 -2.41 10.71
C ARG A 94 3.49 -1.04 10.36
N LEU A 95 4.37 -0.54 11.22
CA LEU A 95 5.00 0.75 11.01
C LEU A 95 6.32 0.57 10.26
N LEU A 96 6.46 1.19 9.09
CA LEU A 96 7.76 1.28 8.43
C LEU A 96 8.56 2.45 9.02
N PHE A 97 9.75 2.19 9.57
CA PHE A 97 10.54 3.20 10.27
C PHE A 97 11.99 3.25 9.79
N ASP A 98 12.51 4.45 9.59
CA ASP A 98 13.87 4.66 9.09
C ASP A 98 14.91 4.23 10.13
N ALA A 99 15.75 3.27 9.77
CA ALA A 99 16.77 2.68 10.64
C ALA A 99 17.88 3.68 11.00
N ASP A 100 18.19 4.63 10.13
CA ASP A 100 19.21 5.64 10.38
C ASP A 100 18.69 6.70 11.37
N VAL A 101 17.39 7.05 11.27
CA VAL A 101 16.70 7.93 12.23
C VAL A 101 16.54 7.26 13.60
N ALA A 102 16.41 5.93 13.62
CA ALA A 102 16.29 5.16 14.86
C ALA A 102 17.57 5.18 15.73
N GLY A 103 18.65 5.83 15.27
CA GLY A 103 19.82 6.13 16.10
C GLY A 103 20.63 4.91 16.51
N GLY A 104 20.49 3.79 15.78
CA GLY A 104 21.17 2.54 16.13
C GLY A 104 20.59 1.90 17.39
N ILE A 105 19.29 1.63 17.38
CA ILE A 105 18.61 0.73 18.34
C ILE A 105 19.57 -0.42 18.70
N PRO A 106 19.99 -0.58 19.97
CA PRO A 106 20.83 -1.69 20.38
C PRO A 106 20.18 -3.02 19.98
N GLY A 107 20.96 -4.04 19.57
CA GLY A 107 20.41 -5.34 19.17
C GLY A 107 19.53 -6.03 20.23
N SER A 108 19.73 -5.67 21.50
CA SER A 108 18.92 -6.13 22.63
C SER A 108 17.55 -5.46 22.73
N GLU A 109 17.34 -4.30 22.12
CA GLU A 109 16.08 -3.58 22.23
C GLU A 109 15.02 -4.26 21.34
N THR A 110 13.89 -4.57 21.96
CA THR A 110 12.79 -5.32 21.34
C THR A 110 11.62 -4.44 20.93
N GLN A 111 11.66 -3.15 21.28
CA GLN A 111 10.58 -2.21 21.04
C GLN A 111 11.10 -0.88 20.50
N LEU A 112 10.28 -0.23 19.66
CA LEU A 112 10.49 1.12 19.17
C LEU A 112 9.13 1.83 19.15
N LEU A 113 9.06 3.05 19.70
CA LEU A 113 7.80 3.81 19.82
C LEU A 113 6.66 3.01 20.49
N GLY A 114 6.99 2.17 21.48
CA GLY A 114 6.03 1.34 22.21
C GLY A 114 5.50 0.12 21.42
N ARG A 115 6.04 -0.16 20.23
CA ARG A 115 5.68 -1.29 19.37
C ARG A 115 6.83 -2.29 19.27
N PRO A 116 6.58 -3.59 19.09
CA PRO A 116 7.66 -4.56 18.93
C PRO A 116 8.43 -4.31 17.63
N VAL A 117 9.76 -4.39 17.66
CA VAL A 117 10.56 -4.38 16.42
C VAL A 117 10.38 -5.73 15.73
N ALA A 118 10.17 -5.72 14.42
CA ALA A 118 10.06 -6.91 13.59
C ALA A 118 11.33 -7.76 13.73
N ARG A 119 11.17 -9.01 14.20
CA ARG A 119 12.25 -9.98 14.37
C ARG A 119 11.83 -11.31 13.76
N GLY A 120 12.79 -12.06 13.23
CA GLY A 120 12.54 -13.37 12.66
C GLY A 120 13.82 -14.04 12.16
N SER A 121 13.64 -15.18 11.51
CA SER A 121 14.73 -15.94 10.89
C SER A 121 14.58 -15.94 9.37
N PHE A 122 15.57 -15.40 8.67
CA PHE A 122 15.62 -15.37 7.20
C PHE A 122 17.01 -15.76 6.71
N GLU A 123 17.06 -16.63 5.70
CA GLU A 123 18.32 -17.16 5.13
C GLU A 123 19.32 -17.69 6.18
N GLY A 124 18.80 -18.34 7.23
CA GLY A 124 19.61 -18.94 8.30
C GLY A 124 20.16 -17.96 9.33
N LYS A 125 19.81 -16.67 9.27
CA LYS A 125 20.14 -15.66 10.27
C LYS A 125 18.90 -15.32 11.09
N THR A 126 19.07 -15.12 12.41
CA THR A 126 18.00 -14.73 13.33
C THR A 126 18.31 -13.38 13.96
N GLY A 127 17.35 -12.47 13.95
CA GLY A 127 17.57 -11.11 14.42
C GLY A 127 16.43 -10.17 14.04
N ARG A 128 16.72 -8.89 14.00
CA ARG A 128 15.83 -7.82 13.54
C ARG A 128 15.77 -7.78 12.03
N VAL A 129 14.59 -7.49 11.52
CA VAL A 129 14.31 -7.38 10.10
C VAL A 129 14.58 -5.95 9.66
N VAL A 130 15.49 -5.77 8.71
CA VAL A 130 15.78 -4.49 8.08
C VAL A 130 15.60 -4.63 6.58
N LEU A 131 14.73 -3.79 6.01
CA LEU A 131 14.55 -3.68 4.57
C LEU A 131 15.62 -2.75 3.99
N ILE A 132 16.31 -3.23 2.95
CA ILE A 132 17.30 -2.42 2.21
C ILE A 132 16.65 -1.99 0.90
N ALA A 133 16.37 -0.71 0.79
CA ALA A 133 15.68 -0.13 -0.35
C ALA A 133 16.67 0.55 -1.31
N THR A 134 16.60 0.17 -2.58
CA THR A 134 17.18 0.94 -3.69
C THR A 134 16.06 1.40 -4.62
N ARG A 135 16.40 2.22 -5.61
CA ARG A 135 15.43 2.68 -6.62
C ARG A 135 14.81 1.52 -7.43
N GLU A 136 15.56 0.44 -7.61
CA GLU A 136 15.19 -0.66 -8.52
C GLU A 136 14.74 -1.92 -7.79
N SER A 137 15.18 -2.11 -6.55
CA SER A 137 14.99 -3.34 -5.80
C SER A 137 14.78 -3.11 -4.31
N LEU A 138 14.17 -4.12 -3.67
CA LEU A 138 14.08 -4.23 -2.22
C LEU A 138 14.70 -5.57 -1.81
N SER A 139 15.60 -5.54 -0.84
CA SER A 139 16.10 -6.74 -0.19
C SER A 139 15.84 -6.70 1.30
N MET A 140 16.03 -7.83 1.97
CA MET A 140 15.82 -7.98 3.40
C MET A 140 17.10 -8.50 4.04
N GLU A 141 17.55 -7.83 5.09
CA GLU A 141 18.68 -8.23 5.90
C GLU A 141 18.25 -8.51 7.34
N ILE A 142 18.91 -9.48 7.95
CA ILE A 142 18.74 -9.80 9.36
C ILE A 142 19.94 -9.26 10.13
N VAL A 143 19.68 -8.30 11.02
CA VAL A 143 20.67 -7.67 11.88
C VAL A 143 20.50 -8.20 13.31
N PRO A 144 21.58 -8.60 14.00
CA PRO A 144 21.48 -9.09 15.39
C PRO A 144 20.77 -8.11 16.33
#